data_AF-A0A3B0PBD8-F1
#
_entry.id   AF-A0A3B0PBD8-F1
#
_cell.length_a   1.000
_cell.length_b   1.000
_cell.length_c   1.000
_cell.angle_alpha   90.00
_cell.angle_beta   90.00
_cell.angle_gamma   90.00
#
_symmetry.space_group_name_H-M   'P 1'
#
loop_
_entity.id
_entity.type
_entity.pdbx_description
1 polymer ?
#
loop_
_entity_poly.entity_id
_entity_poly.type
_entity_poly.pdbx_seq_one_letter_code
_entity_poly.pdbx_strand_id
1 'polypeptide(L)'
;MYPGSKLTEGSIDIKHLLRVAGIETVRQYFLEEVQKVYRLQGIEIADKYVEVTIRQLTNKLQVIDVGDSDYFVGQTVDINKFRKEVTNMLIANKRPPVAINQVFGLDEAPAKTGSFLSAASFQDTKKILTDAAVKNQIDYLVGLKENVILGNLIPAGTGFMSSEEIIKAGEEALEKEY
;
A
#
# COMPACT_ATOMS: atom_id res chain seq x y z
N MET A 1 -4.99 22.89 23.33
CA MET A 1 -4.11 21.71 23.15
C MET A 1 -4.94 20.63 22.48
N TYR A 2 -4.53 20.15 21.31
CA TYR A 2 -5.27 19.13 20.57
C TYR A 2 -4.73 17.73 20.92
N PRO A 3 -5.53 16.66 20.88
CA PRO A 3 -5.04 15.29 21.03
C PRO A 3 -3.86 15.02 20.09
N GLY A 4 -2.76 14.48 20.62
CA GLY A 4 -1.53 14.20 19.85
C GLY A 4 -0.51 15.35 19.77
N SER A 5 -0.75 16.47 20.45
CA SER A 5 0.23 17.58 20.53
C SER A 5 1.52 17.12 21.24
N LYS A 6 2.67 17.47 20.68
CA LYS A 6 3.99 17.15 21.25
C LYS A 6 4.21 17.90 22.57
N LEU A 7 4.50 17.17 23.65
CA LEU A 7 4.72 17.73 24.99
C LEU A 7 6.21 17.90 25.35
N THR A 8 7.07 17.06 24.77
CA THR A 8 8.52 17.02 25.03
C THR A 8 9.29 17.05 23.73
N GLU A 9 10.54 17.52 23.76
CA GLU A 9 11.46 17.35 22.63
C GLU A 9 11.80 15.86 22.41
N GLY A 10 12.28 15.51 21.21
CA GLY A 10 12.62 14.13 20.84
C GLY A 10 11.77 13.54 19.71
N SER A 11 11.98 12.25 19.40
CA SER A 11 11.23 11.52 18.38
C SER A 11 9.83 11.18 18.88
N ILE A 12 8.85 11.23 17.99
CA ILE A 12 7.47 10.83 18.29
C ILE A 12 7.33 9.32 18.03
N ASP A 13 6.74 8.60 18.98
CA ASP A 13 6.31 7.22 18.75
C ASP A 13 5.10 7.20 17.81
N ILE A 14 5.31 6.67 16.60
CA ILE A 14 4.31 6.59 15.54
C ILE A 14 3.10 5.73 15.97
N LYS A 15 3.31 4.65 16.74
CA LYS A 15 2.21 3.80 17.20
C LYS A 15 1.32 4.55 18.19
N HIS A 16 1.95 5.33 19.07
CA HIS A 16 1.22 6.19 19.99
C HIS A 16 0.49 7.31 19.26
N LEU A 17 1.15 7.98 18.32
CA LEU A 17 0.55 9.03 17.49
C LEU A 17 -0.67 8.52 16.71
N LEU A 18 -0.56 7.33 16.11
CA LEU A 18 -1.66 6.69 15.40
C LEU A 18 -2.88 6.45 16.28
N ARG A 19 -2.64 5.97 17.51
CA ARG A 19 -3.72 5.67 18.47
C ARG A 19 -4.44 6.92 18.96
N VAL A 20 -3.71 8.03 19.12
CA VAL A 20 -4.24 9.25 19.74
C VAL A 20 -4.80 10.24 18.71
N ALA A 21 -4.13 10.40 17.58
CA ALA A 21 -4.45 11.43 16.58
C ALA A 21 -5.01 10.86 15.25
N GLY A 22 -4.90 9.54 15.05
CA GLY A 22 -5.39 8.87 13.85
C GLY A 22 -4.40 8.88 12.68
N ILE A 23 -4.80 8.22 11.59
CA ILE A 23 -3.89 7.95 10.47
C ILE A 23 -3.48 9.21 9.70
N GLU A 24 -4.35 10.21 9.62
CA GLU A 24 -4.08 11.39 8.81
C GLU A 24 -3.01 12.28 9.44
N THR A 25 -3.04 12.43 10.76
CA THR A 25 -1.96 13.10 11.50
C THR A 25 -0.63 12.35 11.35
N VAL A 26 -0.64 11.02 11.34
CA VAL A 26 0.58 10.23 11.11
C VAL A 26 1.14 10.46 9.71
N ARG A 27 0.29 10.51 8.68
CA ARG A 27 0.71 10.79 7.30
C ARG A 27 1.31 12.19 7.16
N GLN A 28 0.65 13.19 7.76
CA GLN A 28 1.14 14.56 7.78
C GLN A 28 2.49 14.67 8.49
N TYR A 29 2.63 13.99 9.64
CA TYR A 29 3.90 13.92 10.36
C TYR A 29 5.03 13.34 9.50
N PHE A 30 4.78 12.24 8.78
CA PHE A 30 5.78 11.69 7.86
C PHE A 30 6.16 12.66 6.75
N LEU A 31 5.18 13.33 6.15
CA LEU A 31 5.41 14.29 5.08
C LEU A 31 6.29 15.46 5.56
N GLU A 32 5.96 16.04 6.72
CA GLU A 32 6.68 17.16 7.30
C GLU A 32 8.13 16.82 7.66
N GLU A 33 8.37 15.67 8.30
CA GLU A 33 9.70 15.23 8.70
C GLU A 33 10.58 14.88 7.49
N VAL A 34 10.03 14.17 6.49
CA VAL A 34 10.78 13.86 5.27
C VAL A 34 11.11 15.14 4.51
N GLN A 35 10.13 16.03 4.32
CA GLN A 35 10.34 17.32 3.64
C GLN A 35 11.34 18.21 4.36
N LYS A 36 11.35 18.21 5.70
CA LYS A 36 12.33 18.97 6.49
C LYS A 36 13.76 18.55 6.16
N VAL A 37 14.03 17.25 6.00
CA VAL A 37 15.37 16.75 5.66
C VAL A 37 15.77 17.19 4.24
N TYR A 38 14.89 17.06 3.26
CA TYR A 38 15.18 17.50 1.88
C TYR A 38 15.39 19.01 1.78
N ARG A 39 14.55 19.81 2.45
CA ARG A 39 14.70 21.27 2.51
C ARG A 39 16.01 21.70 3.17
N LEU A 40 16.45 21.00 4.23
CA LEU A 40 17.74 21.27 4.87
C LEU A 40 18.93 21.01 3.93
N GLN A 41 18.77 20.13 2.95
CA GLN A 41 19.78 19.86 1.90
C GLN A 41 19.62 20.78 0.68
N GLY A 42 18.66 21.71 0.68
CA GLY A 42 18.37 22.59 -0.45
C GLY A 42 17.73 21.86 -1.64
N ILE A 43 17.16 20.67 -1.43
CA ILE A 43 16.52 19.88 -2.48
C ILE A 43 15.01 20.10 -2.42
N GLU A 44 14.42 20.55 -3.52
CA GLU A 44 12.97 20.64 -3.66
C GLU A 44 12.40 19.33 -4.20
N ILE A 45 11.49 18.72 -3.43
CA ILE A 45 10.72 17.54 -3.85
C ILE A 45 9.23 17.85 -3.68
N ALA A 46 8.42 17.52 -4.69
CA ALA A 46 6.98 17.69 -4.59
C ALA A 46 6.37 16.67 -3.62
N ASP A 47 5.41 17.12 -2.81
CA ASP A 47 4.74 16.31 -1.77
C ASP A 47 4.19 14.99 -2.33
N LYS A 48 3.62 15.02 -3.55
CA LYS A 48 3.05 13.84 -4.23
C LYS A 48 3.98 12.63 -4.26
N TYR A 49 5.29 12.83 -4.38
CA TYR A 49 6.25 11.72 -4.45
C TYR A 49 6.44 11.06 -3.09
N VAL A 50 6.49 11.86 -2.03
CA VAL A 50 6.61 11.38 -0.65
C VAL A 50 5.30 10.71 -0.22
N GLU A 51 4.16 11.31 -0.56
CA GLU A 51 2.83 10.77 -0.27
C GLU A 51 2.59 9.40 -0.88
N VAL A 52 3.11 9.13 -2.09
CA VAL A 52 3.01 7.80 -2.71
C VAL A 52 3.68 6.74 -1.84
N THR A 53 4.85 7.05 -1.26
CA THR A 53 5.55 6.15 -0.33
C THR A 53 4.80 6.02 1.00
N ILE A 54 4.38 7.14 1.60
CA ILE A 54 3.61 7.15 2.84
C ILE A 54 2.32 6.32 2.70
N ARG A 55 1.67 6.40 1.54
CA ARG A 55 0.50 5.57 1.23
C ARG A 55 0.84 4.09 1.32
N GLN A 56 1.97 3.63 0.76
CA GLN A 56 2.35 2.20 0.86
C GLN A 56 2.53 1.74 2.30
N LEU A 57 3.09 2.59 3.17
CA LEU A 57 3.31 2.28 4.58
C LEU A 57 2.00 2.28 5.40
N THR A 58 0.95 2.97 4.94
CA THR A 58 -0.28 3.24 5.69
C THR A 58 -1.56 2.63 5.09
N ASN A 59 -1.46 1.83 4.02
CA ASN A 59 -2.62 1.36 3.24
C ASN A 59 -3.29 0.08 3.81
N LYS A 60 -2.99 -0.29 5.05
CA LYS A 60 -3.44 -1.57 5.62
C LYS A 60 -4.16 -1.37 6.95
N LEU A 61 -5.10 -2.26 7.22
CA LEU A 61 -5.86 -2.34 8.46
C LEU A 61 -5.68 -3.71 9.10
N GLN A 62 -5.81 -3.78 10.43
CA GLN A 62 -5.92 -5.03 11.17
C GLN A 62 -7.34 -5.18 11.71
N VAL A 63 -7.98 -6.30 11.39
CA VAL A 63 -9.34 -6.60 11.86
C VAL A 63 -9.32 -6.89 13.36
N ILE A 64 -10.17 -6.21 14.12
CA ILE A 64 -10.34 -6.39 15.57
C ILE A 64 -11.67 -7.06 15.92
N ASP A 65 -12.69 -6.86 15.08
CA ASP A 65 -14.00 -7.50 15.19
C ASP A 65 -14.43 -7.93 13.78
N VAL A 66 -14.87 -9.17 13.65
CA VAL A 66 -15.22 -9.76 12.35
C VAL A 66 -16.66 -9.48 11.95
N GLY A 67 -17.55 -9.12 12.89
CA GLY A 67 -18.98 -8.99 12.59
C GLY A 67 -19.52 -10.24 11.90
N ASP A 68 -20.28 -10.03 10.82
CA ASP A 68 -20.81 -11.11 9.96
C ASP A 68 -19.95 -11.36 8.69
N SER A 69 -18.70 -10.90 8.69
CA SER A 69 -17.78 -11.04 7.55
C SER A 69 -16.95 -12.31 7.63
N ASP A 70 -16.37 -12.72 6.51
CA ASP A 70 -15.45 -13.87 6.43
C ASP A 70 -14.02 -13.54 6.87
N TYR A 71 -13.80 -12.40 7.51
CA TYR A 71 -12.48 -12.05 8.03
C TYR A 71 -12.16 -12.80 9.33
N PHE A 72 -10.87 -12.81 9.68
CA PHE A 72 -10.39 -13.33 10.96
C PHE A 72 -9.84 -12.20 11.83
N VAL A 73 -10.02 -12.32 13.15
CA VAL A 73 -9.41 -11.39 14.10
C VAL A 73 -7.90 -11.41 13.94
N GLY A 74 -7.29 -10.22 13.86
CA GLY A 74 -5.86 -10.04 13.65
C GLY A 74 -5.43 -10.08 12.17
N GLN A 75 -6.32 -10.39 11.23
CA GLN A 75 -6.01 -10.40 9.81
C GLN A 75 -5.66 -8.99 9.31
N THR A 76 -4.56 -8.87 8.56
CA THR A 76 -4.19 -7.63 7.86
C THR A 76 -4.87 -7.60 6.49
N VAL A 77 -5.58 -6.50 6.20
CA VAL A 77 -6.34 -6.30 4.96
C VAL A 77 -6.05 -4.93 4.33
N ASP A 78 -6.27 -4.80 3.03
CA ASP A 78 -6.15 -3.51 2.33
C ASP A 78 -7.30 -2.58 2.70
N ILE A 79 -7.01 -1.29 2.93
CA ILE A 79 -8.02 -0.27 3.26
C ILE A 79 -9.15 -0.24 2.22
N ASN A 80 -8.83 -0.30 0.93
CA ASN A 80 -9.83 -0.15 -0.13
C ASN A 80 -10.72 -1.38 -0.23
N LYS A 81 -10.12 -2.58 -0.11
CA LYS A 81 -10.87 -3.85 -0.08
C LYS A 81 -11.80 -3.91 1.13
N PHE A 82 -11.30 -3.56 2.31
CA PHE A 82 -12.08 -3.53 3.55
C PHE A 82 -13.24 -2.54 3.47
N ARG A 83 -13.00 -1.32 2.99
CA ARG A 83 -14.06 -0.31 2.81
C ARG A 83 -15.14 -0.78 1.85
N LYS A 84 -14.77 -1.41 0.73
CA LYS A 84 -15.73 -1.96 -0.23
C LYS A 84 -16.61 -3.04 0.41
N GLU A 85 -15.99 -3.94 1.18
CA GLU A 85 -16.70 -5.01 1.89
C GLU A 85 -17.68 -4.44 2.92
N VAL A 86 -17.22 -3.51 3.76
CA VAL A 86 -18.06 -2.82 4.75
C VAL A 86 -19.26 -2.14 4.10
N THR A 87 -19.06 -1.42 2.99
CA THR A 87 -20.15 -0.78 2.25
C THR A 87 -21.18 -1.81 1.76
N ASN A 88 -20.73 -2.93 1.18
CA ASN A 88 -21.62 -3.98 0.70
C ASN A 88 -22.42 -4.62 1.84
N MET A 89 -21.79 -4.86 2.99
CA MET A 89 -22.45 -5.44 4.17
C MET A 89 -23.48 -4.50 4.79
N LEU A 90 -23.18 -3.21 4.84
CA LEU A 90 -24.13 -2.19 5.31
C LEU A 90 -25.37 -2.14 4.42
N ILE A 91 -25.19 -2.21 3.09
CA ILE A 91 -26.31 -2.28 2.14
C ILE A 91 -27.15 -3.55 2.36
N ALA A 92 -26.50 -4.66 2.70
CA ALA A 92 -27.15 -5.94 2.99
C ALA A 92 -27.73 -6.04 4.42
N ASN A 93 -27.72 -4.95 5.22
CA ASN A 93 -28.15 -4.93 6.62
C ASN A 93 -27.44 -5.96 7.52
N LYS A 94 -26.18 -6.28 7.22
CA LYS A 94 -25.32 -7.14 8.05
C LYS A 94 -24.45 -6.31 8.98
N ARG A 95 -23.93 -6.92 10.05
CA ARG A 95 -22.96 -6.27 10.94
C ARG A 95 -21.58 -6.22 10.27
N PRO A 96 -21.05 -5.03 9.94
CA PRO A 96 -19.76 -4.92 9.30
C PRO A 96 -18.60 -5.24 10.28
N PRO A 97 -17.45 -5.67 9.78
CA PRO A 97 -16.24 -5.83 10.58
C PRO A 97 -15.70 -4.47 11.04
N VAL A 98 -14.96 -4.49 12.15
CA VAL A 98 -14.22 -3.34 12.67
C VAL A 98 -12.73 -3.61 12.57
N ALA A 99 -11.97 -2.63 12.09
CA ALA A 99 -10.53 -2.74 11.92
C ALA A 99 -9.83 -1.44 12.34
N ILE A 100 -8.57 -1.56 12.75
CA ILE A 100 -7.71 -0.43 13.13
C ILE A 100 -6.61 -0.23 12.09
N ASN A 101 -6.17 1.01 11.88
CA ASN A 101 -5.06 1.29 10.98
C ASN A 101 -3.76 0.65 11.48
N GLN A 102 -2.96 0.18 10.52
CA GLN A 102 -1.58 -0.23 10.77
C GLN A 102 -0.61 0.59 9.92
N VAL A 103 0.54 0.87 10.51
CA VAL A 103 1.67 1.53 9.85
C VAL A 103 2.80 0.52 9.83
N PHE A 104 3.29 0.21 8.64
CA PHE A 104 4.40 -0.72 8.43
C PHE A 104 5.71 0.03 8.20
N GLY A 105 6.82 -0.62 8.55
CA GLY A 105 8.15 -0.17 8.14
C GLY A 105 8.42 -0.46 6.66
N LEU A 106 9.49 0.13 6.12
CA LEU A 106 9.91 -0.09 4.72
C LEU A 106 10.31 -1.55 4.45
N ASP A 107 10.82 -2.25 5.46
CA ASP A 107 11.20 -3.66 5.32
C ASP A 107 9.98 -4.60 5.43
N GLU A 108 8.96 -4.20 6.20
CA GLU A 108 7.77 -5.02 6.44
C GLU A 108 6.71 -4.86 5.35
N ALA A 109 6.52 -3.64 4.82
CA ALA A 109 5.46 -3.34 3.86
C ALA A 109 5.52 -4.21 2.58
N PRO A 110 6.70 -4.48 1.97
CA PRO A 110 6.81 -5.34 0.78
C PRO A 110 6.36 -6.79 1.03
N ALA A 111 6.58 -7.31 2.24
CA ALA A 111 6.15 -8.65 2.63
C ALA A 111 4.63 -8.75 2.85
N LYS A 112 3.93 -7.61 2.99
CA LYS A 112 2.46 -7.52 3.16
C LYS A 112 1.74 -7.23 1.84
N THR A 113 2.41 -7.44 0.70
CA THR A 113 1.80 -7.34 -0.63
C THR A 113 0.89 -8.55 -0.91
N GLY A 114 0.04 -8.43 -1.93
CA GLY A 114 -0.88 -9.51 -2.32
C GLY A 114 -0.22 -10.65 -3.10
N SER A 115 1.03 -10.46 -3.54
CA SER A 115 1.79 -11.40 -4.34
C SER A 115 2.93 -12.00 -3.52
N PHE A 116 2.97 -13.32 -3.45
CA PHE A 116 4.07 -14.01 -2.81
C PHE A 116 5.33 -14.01 -3.69
N LEU A 117 5.20 -13.95 -5.02
CA LEU A 117 6.34 -13.87 -5.94
C LEU A 117 7.08 -12.54 -5.77
N SER A 118 6.35 -11.44 -5.76
CA SER A 118 6.90 -10.11 -5.48
C SER A 118 7.51 -10.02 -4.09
N ALA A 119 6.83 -10.55 -3.08
CA ALA A 119 7.33 -10.54 -1.71
C ALA A 119 8.62 -11.36 -1.57
N ALA A 120 8.67 -12.58 -2.15
CA ALA A 120 9.83 -13.47 -2.12
C ALA A 120 11.06 -12.91 -2.86
N SER A 121 10.84 -12.04 -3.85
CA SER A 121 11.91 -11.33 -4.56
C SER A 121 12.57 -10.22 -3.75
N PHE A 122 11.92 -9.74 -2.69
CA PHE A 122 12.45 -8.65 -1.86
C PHE A 122 13.39 -9.18 -0.78
N GLN A 123 12.86 -9.95 0.18
CA GLN A 123 13.60 -10.52 1.32
C GLN A 123 12.93 -11.82 1.80
N ASP A 124 13.54 -12.55 2.73
CA ASP A 124 12.95 -13.72 3.41
C ASP A 124 12.37 -14.82 2.48
N THR A 125 12.98 -15.01 1.30
CA THR A 125 12.48 -15.89 0.21
C THR A 125 12.01 -17.26 0.70
N LYS A 126 12.80 -17.95 1.55
CA LYS A 126 12.45 -19.28 2.07
C LYS A 126 11.15 -19.25 2.86
N LYS A 127 11.03 -18.32 3.80
CA LYS A 127 9.85 -18.18 4.67
C LYS A 127 8.60 -17.85 3.86
N ILE A 128 8.72 -16.92 2.92
CA ILE A 128 7.59 -16.49 2.09
C ILE A 128 7.08 -17.63 1.20
N LEU A 129 7.98 -18.38 0.56
CA LEU A 129 7.59 -19.52 -0.27
C LEU A 129 7.00 -20.66 0.56
N THR A 130 7.53 -20.94 1.75
CA THR A 130 6.94 -21.94 2.67
C THR A 130 5.54 -21.52 3.10
N ASP A 131 5.33 -20.27 3.51
CA ASP A 131 4.02 -19.77 3.91
C ASP A 131 3.01 -19.83 2.74
N ALA A 132 3.45 -19.47 1.54
CA ALA A 132 2.61 -19.54 0.34
C ALA A 132 2.22 -20.98 0.00
N ALA A 133 3.16 -21.93 0.08
CA ALA A 133 2.90 -23.34 -0.17
C ALA A 133 1.92 -23.94 0.86
N VAL A 134 2.10 -23.64 2.16
CA VAL A 134 1.22 -24.11 3.23
C VAL A 134 -0.20 -23.54 3.09
N LYS A 135 -0.32 -22.28 2.66
CA LYS A 135 -1.62 -21.61 2.45
C LYS A 135 -2.27 -21.92 1.10
N ASN A 136 -1.60 -22.71 0.24
CA ASN A 136 -1.99 -22.90 -1.16
C ASN A 136 -2.29 -21.57 -1.87
N GLN A 137 -1.43 -20.58 -1.65
CA GLN A 137 -1.64 -19.22 -2.14
C GLN A 137 -1.47 -19.15 -3.66
N ILE A 138 -2.42 -18.50 -4.33
CA ILE A 138 -2.38 -18.27 -5.78
C ILE A 138 -1.91 -16.83 -6.01
N ASP A 139 -0.94 -16.67 -6.92
CA ASP A 139 -0.50 -15.35 -7.39
C ASP A 139 -1.26 -14.99 -8.66
N TYR A 140 -1.95 -13.85 -8.65
CA TYR A 140 -2.79 -13.40 -9.76
C TYR A 140 -2.06 -12.46 -10.73
N LEU A 141 -0.76 -12.20 -10.52
CA LEU A 141 0.08 -11.41 -11.43
C LEU A 141 -0.48 -10.01 -11.72
N VAL A 142 -1.02 -9.35 -10.69
CA VAL A 142 -1.63 -8.01 -10.83
C VAL A 142 -0.55 -6.91 -10.73
N GLY A 143 0.61 -7.22 -10.16
CA GLY A 143 1.69 -6.29 -9.89
C GLY A 143 2.76 -6.26 -10.98
N LEU A 144 3.67 -5.29 -10.86
CA LEU A 144 4.78 -5.10 -11.78
C LEU A 144 5.80 -6.23 -11.68
N LYS A 145 6.29 -6.50 -10.46
CA LYS A 145 7.43 -7.41 -10.24
C LYS A 145 7.10 -8.85 -10.61
N GLU A 146 5.90 -9.34 -10.30
CA GLU A 146 5.49 -10.70 -10.71
C GLU A 146 5.57 -10.90 -12.22
N ASN A 147 5.05 -9.92 -12.98
CA ASN A 147 5.07 -9.98 -14.44
C ASN A 147 6.49 -9.86 -14.99
N VAL A 148 7.35 -9.02 -14.40
CA VAL A 148 8.77 -8.97 -14.77
C VAL A 148 9.46 -10.31 -14.53
N ILE A 149 9.24 -10.94 -13.37
CA ILE A 149 9.86 -12.22 -13.00
C ILE A 149 9.48 -13.33 -13.99
N LEU A 150 8.23 -13.33 -14.46
CA LEU A 150 7.73 -14.34 -15.40
C LEU A 150 7.98 -13.98 -16.88
N GLY A 151 8.43 -12.76 -17.18
CA GLY A 151 8.63 -12.27 -18.54
C GLY A 151 7.34 -11.86 -19.28
N ASN A 152 6.28 -11.55 -18.53
CA ASN A 152 5.04 -11.00 -19.08
C ASN A 152 5.14 -9.49 -19.30
N LEU A 153 4.24 -8.94 -20.11
CA LEU A 153 4.01 -7.49 -20.16
C LEU A 153 3.60 -6.98 -18.78
N ILE A 154 4.29 -5.95 -18.30
CA ILE A 154 3.98 -5.33 -17.01
C ILE A 154 2.67 -4.52 -17.11
N PRO A 155 1.85 -4.49 -16.06
CA PRO A 155 0.66 -3.64 -16.00
C PRO A 155 1.05 -2.17 -15.73
N ALA A 156 1.76 -1.57 -16.67
CA ALA A 156 2.10 -0.15 -16.71
C ALA A 156 2.40 0.30 -18.14
N GLY A 157 2.14 1.58 -18.43
CA GLY A 157 2.38 2.15 -19.76
C GLY A 157 1.63 1.38 -20.84
N THR A 158 2.35 0.93 -21.87
CA THR A 158 1.81 0.14 -22.98
C THR A 158 1.18 -1.18 -22.56
N GLY A 159 1.52 -1.73 -21.40
CA GLY A 159 0.89 -2.96 -20.92
C GLY A 159 -0.55 -2.80 -20.43
N PHE A 160 -1.07 -1.58 -20.31
CA PHE A 160 -2.51 -1.32 -20.14
C PHE A 160 -3.24 -1.07 -21.46
N MET A 161 -2.49 -0.87 -22.54
CA MET A 161 -3.04 -0.51 -23.84
C MET A 161 -3.39 -1.79 -24.60
N SER A 162 -4.45 -1.73 -25.39
CA SER A 162 -4.72 -2.78 -26.36
C SER A 162 -3.64 -2.78 -27.45
N SER A 163 -3.45 -3.91 -28.14
CA SER A 163 -2.50 -3.98 -29.26
C SER A 163 -2.76 -2.89 -30.32
N GLU A 164 -4.03 -2.55 -30.56
CA GLU A 164 -4.45 -1.51 -31.49
C GLU A 164 -4.03 -0.11 -31.00
N GLU A 165 -4.21 0.17 -29.70
CA GLU A 165 -3.79 1.43 -29.08
C GLU A 165 -2.26 1.59 -29.09
N ILE A 166 -1.52 0.50 -28.91
CA ILE A 166 -0.06 0.50 -28.98
C ILE A 166 0.41 0.84 -30.40
N ILE A 167 -0.18 0.20 -31.42
CA ILE A 167 0.16 0.45 -32.83
C ILE A 167 -0.13 1.91 -33.17
N LYS A 168 -1.32 2.40 -32.82
CA LYS A 168 -1.73 3.78 -33.08
C LYS A 168 -0.82 4.79 -32.38
N ALA A 169 -0.47 4.56 -31.12
CA ALA A 169 0.47 5.42 -30.39
C ALA A 169 1.87 5.40 -31.02
N GLY A 170 2.30 4.27 -31.58
CA GLY A 170 3.55 4.16 -32.34
C GLY A 170 3.52 4.96 -33.64
N GLU A 171 2.42 4.88 -34.40
CA GLU A 171 2.22 5.66 -35.63
C GLU A 171 2.18 7.18 -35.35
N GLU A 172 1.44 7.61 -34.32
CA GLU A 172 1.37 9.01 -33.89
C GLU A 172 2.71 9.56 -33.37
N ALA A 173 3.55 8.71 -32.79
CA ALA A 173 4.90 9.10 -32.36
C ALA A 173 5.83 9.27 -33.56
N LEU A 174 5.78 8.36 -34.54
CA LEU A 174 6.52 8.44 -35.79
C LEU A 174 6.15 9.69 -36.60
N GLU A 175 4.87 10.06 -36.67
CA GLU A 175 4.41 11.28 -37.36
C GLU A 175 4.85 12.59 -36.67
N LYS A 176 5.22 12.55 -35.38
CA LYS A 176 5.70 13.74 -34.64
C LYS A 176 7.22 13.89 -34.64
N GLU A 177 7.95 12.82 -34.96
CA GLU A 177 9.41 12.85 -35.12
C GLU A 177 9.86 13.23 -36.55
N TYR A 178 8.92 13.39 -37.49
CA TYR A 178 9.12 13.88 -38.86
C TYR A 178 8.20 15.06 -39.20
#